data_AF-S6UIJ3-F1
#
_entry.id   AF-S6UIJ3-F1
#
_cell.length_a   1.000
_cell.length_b   1.000
_cell.length_c   1.000
_cell.angle_alpha   90.00
_cell.angle_beta   90.00
_cell.angle_gamma   90.00
#
_symmetry.space_group_name_H-M   'P 1'
#
loop_
_entity.id
_entity.type
_entity.pdbx_description
1 polymer ?
#
loop_
_entity_poly.entity_id
_entity_poly.type
_entity_poly.pdbx_seq_one_letter_code
_entity_poly.pdbx_strand_id
1 'polypeptide(L)'
;TGAPMDGKVESDVPNYAADPEGKKTRLDSHIRLANPRTAESQRNLILRRPFNYSNGVNKNGQLDMGLLFICYQADLEKGFITVQSRLNGEPLEEYLKPVGGGYFFTLPGVTGEQDFIGRSLLAAASSTKTA
;
A
#
# COMPACT_ATOMS: atom_id res chain seq x y z
N THR A 1 -8.44 19.63 5.53
CA THR A 1 -9.22 18.82 6.48
C THR A 1 -9.01 17.32 6.30
N GLY A 2 -8.60 16.83 5.11
CA GLY A 2 -8.54 15.39 4.84
C GLY A 2 -9.89 14.77 4.48
N ALA A 3 -10.96 15.57 4.50
CA ALA A 3 -12.29 15.14 4.09
C ALA A 3 -12.32 14.85 2.56
N PRO A 4 -13.16 13.92 2.11
CA PRO A 4 -13.50 13.78 0.70
C PRO A 4 -14.07 15.08 0.11
N MET A 5 -13.96 15.24 -1.21
CA MET A 5 -14.45 16.44 -1.91
C MET A 5 -15.99 16.60 -1.86
N ASP A 6 -16.71 15.53 -1.52
CA ASP A 6 -18.16 15.49 -1.29
C ASP A 6 -18.53 15.35 0.20
N GLY A 7 -17.55 15.45 1.11
CA GLY A 7 -17.69 15.30 2.56
C GLY A 7 -17.46 16.59 3.35
N LYS A 8 -17.54 16.49 4.68
CA LYS A 8 -17.35 17.61 5.62
C LYS A 8 -16.22 17.37 6.61
N VAL A 9 -16.03 16.13 7.07
CA VAL A 9 -15.00 15.75 8.06
C VAL A 9 -14.07 14.66 7.51
N GLU A 10 -12.88 14.53 8.11
CA GLU A 10 -11.81 13.64 7.61
C GLU A 10 -12.23 12.17 7.50
N SER A 11 -13.06 11.69 8.44
CA SER A 11 -13.53 10.31 8.48
C SER A 11 -14.65 9.99 7.48
N ASP A 12 -15.17 10.99 6.76
CA ASP A 12 -16.21 10.75 5.76
C ASP A 12 -15.69 9.88 4.62
N VAL A 13 -16.60 9.14 3.99
CA VAL A 13 -16.30 8.24 2.87
C VAL A 13 -16.94 8.83 1.60
N PRO A 14 -16.18 8.98 0.49
CA PRO A 14 -16.75 9.51 -0.74
C PRO A 14 -17.83 8.57 -1.30
N ASN A 15 -18.91 9.14 -1.83
CA ASN A 15 -19.99 8.39 -2.45
C ASN A 15 -19.81 8.34 -3.97
N TYR A 16 -18.99 7.40 -4.44
CA TYR A 16 -18.70 7.24 -5.87
C TYR A 16 -19.92 6.85 -6.72
N ALA A 17 -20.93 6.19 -6.14
CA ALA A 17 -22.15 5.83 -6.86
C ALA A 17 -23.00 7.07 -7.21
N ALA A 18 -22.92 8.12 -6.39
CA ALA A 18 -23.56 9.41 -6.66
C ALA A 18 -22.71 10.35 -7.55
N ASP A 19 -21.49 9.93 -7.92
CA ASP A 19 -20.57 10.69 -8.79
C ASP A 19 -19.96 9.77 -9.87
N PRO A 20 -20.78 9.15 -10.74
CA PRO A 20 -20.30 8.16 -11.71
C PRO A 20 -19.35 8.76 -12.76
N GLU A 21 -19.49 10.05 -13.06
CA GLU A 21 -18.65 10.77 -14.02
C GLU A 21 -17.36 11.34 -13.40
N GLY A 22 -17.19 11.26 -12.07
CA GLY A 22 -16.01 11.78 -11.38
C GLY A 22 -15.91 13.31 -11.37
N LYS A 23 -17.04 14.01 -11.33
CA LYS A 23 -17.08 15.48 -11.26
C LYS A 23 -16.62 16.01 -9.90
N LYS A 24 -16.80 15.24 -8.82
CA LYS A 24 -16.36 15.61 -7.47
C LYS A 24 -15.04 14.94 -7.11
N THR A 25 -14.98 13.62 -7.23
CA THR A 25 -13.75 12.86 -7.05
C THR A 25 -13.35 12.28 -8.40
N ARG A 26 -12.37 12.89 -9.05
CA ARG A 26 -11.96 12.50 -10.41
C ARG A 26 -11.70 10.99 -10.53
N LEU A 27 -12.08 10.42 -11.67
CA LEU A 27 -11.90 8.99 -11.95
C LEU A 27 -10.42 8.56 -11.91
N ASP A 28 -9.51 9.46 -12.27
CA ASP A 28 -8.07 9.28 -12.27
C ASP A 28 -7.40 9.75 -10.96
N SER A 29 -8.17 10.11 -9.94
CA SER A 29 -7.59 10.52 -8.65
C SER A 29 -7.01 9.31 -7.90
N HIS A 30 -5.86 9.53 -7.24
CA HIS A 30 -5.12 8.51 -6.48
C HIS A 30 -6.03 7.64 -5.59
N ILE A 31 -6.89 8.28 -4.77
CA ILE A 31 -7.74 7.54 -3.83
C ILE A 31 -8.80 6.67 -4.51
N ARG A 32 -9.29 7.10 -5.68
CA ARG A 32 -10.39 6.43 -6.41
C ARG A 32 -9.84 5.28 -7.26
N LEU A 33 -8.65 5.43 -7.83
CA LEU A 33 -7.90 4.36 -8.46
C LEU A 33 -7.44 3.30 -7.43
N ALA A 34 -6.82 3.74 -6.33
CA ALA A 34 -6.33 2.85 -5.27
C ALA A 34 -7.44 2.02 -4.63
N ASN A 35 -8.62 2.62 -4.43
CA ASN A 35 -9.80 1.92 -3.92
C ASN A 35 -11.08 2.48 -4.56
N PRO A 36 -11.66 1.81 -5.58
CA PRO A 36 -12.91 2.23 -6.21
C PRO A 36 -14.14 1.91 -5.36
N ARG A 37 -13.96 1.34 -4.15
CA ARG A 37 -15.02 1.07 -3.15
C ARG A 37 -16.19 0.24 -3.68
N THR A 38 -15.92 -0.70 -4.57
CA THR A 38 -16.89 -1.72 -4.99
C THR A 38 -16.85 -2.91 -4.02
N ALA A 39 -17.82 -3.82 -4.12
CA ALA A 39 -17.77 -5.09 -3.40
C ALA A 39 -16.54 -5.91 -3.80
N GLU A 40 -16.24 -5.91 -5.11
CA GLU A 40 -15.06 -6.55 -5.72
C GLU A 40 -13.75 -6.05 -5.09
N SER A 41 -13.61 -4.73 -4.86
CA SER A 41 -12.37 -4.12 -4.39
C SER A 41 -12.06 -4.34 -2.91
N GLN A 42 -13.00 -4.87 -2.12
CA GLN A 42 -12.79 -5.12 -0.69
C GLN A 42 -11.67 -6.13 -0.43
N ARG A 43 -11.48 -7.11 -1.33
CA ARG A 43 -10.40 -8.09 -1.22
C ARG A 43 -9.00 -7.49 -1.44
N ASN A 44 -8.94 -6.25 -1.94
CA ASN A 44 -7.69 -5.56 -2.26
C ASN A 44 -7.27 -4.53 -1.21
N LEU A 45 -7.95 -4.50 -0.05
CA LEU A 45 -7.57 -3.61 1.03
C LEU A 45 -6.18 -3.96 1.57
N ILE A 46 -5.40 -2.92 1.86
CA ILE A 46 -4.05 -3.00 2.42
C ILE A 46 -3.95 -2.12 3.66
N LEU A 47 -3.15 -2.55 4.64
CA LEU A 47 -2.81 -1.72 5.80
C LEU A 47 -1.52 -0.95 5.51
N ARG A 48 -1.63 0.35 5.21
CA ARG A 48 -0.47 1.23 4.99
C ARG A 48 0.09 1.70 6.34
N ARG A 49 1.41 1.66 6.50
CA ARG A 49 2.14 2.16 7.68
C ARG A 49 3.42 2.91 7.27
N PRO A 50 3.30 4.01 6.51
CA PRO A 50 4.45 4.67 5.90
C PRO A 50 5.18 5.61 6.86
N PHE A 51 6.37 6.05 6.45
CA PHE A 51 7.13 7.15 7.07
C PHE A 51 7.56 8.15 5.99
N ASN A 52 7.74 9.41 6.37
CA ASN A 52 8.39 10.40 5.49
C ASN A 52 9.91 10.26 5.63
N TYR A 53 10.65 10.44 4.54
CA TYR A 53 12.12 10.50 4.57
C TYR A 53 12.64 11.83 4.01
N SER A 54 13.85 12.19 4.44
CA SER A 54 14.62 13.34 3.95
C SER A 54 16.12 12.97 3.97
N ASN A 55 16.71 12.84 2.79
CA ASN A 55 18.09 12.35 2.59
C ASN A 55 19.07 13.46 2.19
N GLY A 56 18.63 14.71 2.11
CA GLY A 56 19.46 15.86 1.76
C GLY A 56 19.10 16.44 0.39
N VAL A 57 20.11 16.68 -0.44
CA VAL A 57 19.97 17.42 -1.71
C VAL A 57 20.60 16.63 -2.85
N ASN A 58 19.86 16.48 -3.95
CA ASN A 58 20.31 15.86 -5.19
C ASN A 58 21.31 16.75 -5.94
N LYS A 59 22.04 16.17 -6.92
CA LYS A 59 23.04 16.91 -7.73
C LYS A 59 22.48 18.12 -8.48
N ASN A 60 21.17 18.13 -8.76
CA ASN A 60 20.47 19.22 -9.43
C ASN A 60 19.91 20.28 -8.44
N GLY A 61 20.26 20.19 -7.16
CA GLY A 61 19.82 21.14 -6.13
C GLY A 61 18.43 20.88 -5.55
N GLN A 62 17.71 19.85 -6.00
CA GLN A 62 16.39 19.50 -5.46
C GLN A 62 16.53 18.71 -4.15
N LEU A 63 15.59 18.88 -3.22
CA LEU A 63 15.53 18.09 -2.00
C LEU A 63 15.26 16.61 -2.33
N ASP A 64 16.08 15.71 -1.78
CA ASP A 64 15.82 14.27 -1.82
C ASP A 64 14.92 13.90 -0.64
N MET A 65 13.61 14.01 -0.87
CA MET A 65 12.57 13.75 0.12
C MET A 65 11.46 12.92 -0.51
N GLY A 66 10.76 12.16 0.32
CA GLY A 66 9.66 11.35 -0.16
C GLY A 66 9.03 10.49 0.92
N LEU A 67 8.47 9.35 0.49
CA LEU A 67 7.74 8.43 1.32
C LEU A 67 8.44 7.06 1.36
N LEU A 68 8.79 6.60 2.56
CA LEU A 68 9.05 5.19 2.82
C LEU A 68 7.70 4.49 2.92
N PHE A 69 7.19 4.05 1.78
CA PHE A 69 5.92 3.34 1.71
C PHE A 69 6.07 1.92 2.23
N ILE A 70 5.37 1.61 3.32
CA ILE A 70 5.28 0.26 3.88
C ILE A 70 3.79 -0.09 3.94
N CYS A 71 3.43 -1.29 3.51
CA CYS A 71 2.09 -1.82 3.69
C CYS A 71 2.11 -3.31 4.00
N TYR A 72 1.04 -3.77 4.63
CA TYR A 72 0.82 -5.16 4.99
C TYR A 72 -0.51 -5.63 4.39
N GLN A 73 -0.50 -6.86 3.92
CA GLN A 73 -1.66 -7.57 3.38
C GLN A 73 -1.48 -9.07 3.61
N ALA A 74 -2.59 -9.81 3.68
CA ALA A 74 -2.55 -11.26 3.77
C ALA A 74 -2.13 -11.93 2.45
N ASP A 75 -2.38 -11.27 1.32
CA ASP A 75 -2.12 -11.78 -0.03
C ASP A 75 -1.51 -10.65 -0.87
N LEU A 76 -0.25 -10.82 -1.31
CA LEU A 76 0.52 -9.79 -2.01
C LEU A 76 -0.09 -9.44 -3.37
N GLU A 77 -0.58 -10.45 -4.11
CA GLU A 77 -1.18 -10.27 -5.42
C GLU A 77 -2.49 -9.50 -5.30
N LYS A 78 -3.36 -9.91 -4.35
CA LYS A 78 -4.64 -9.25 -4.11
C LYS A 78 -4.46 -7.86 -3.49
N GLY A 79 -3.45 -7.64 -2.66
CA GLY A 79 -3.20 -6.34 -2.02
C GLY A 79 -2.41 -5.38 -2.90
N PHE A 80 -1.14 -5.14 -2.52
CA PHE A 80 -0.29 -4.12 -3.12
C PHE A 80 -0.21 -4.20 -4.64
N ILE A 81 -0.02 -5.39 -5.22
CA ILE A 81 0.14 -5.53 -6.68
C ILE A 81 -1.12 -5.08 -7.40
N THR A 82 -2.30 -5.58 -7.00
CA THR A 82 -3.57 -5.16 -7.63
C THR A 82 -3.84 -3.66 -7.47
N VAL A 83 -3.52 -3.08 -6.31
CA VAL A 83 -3.67 -1.64 -6.07
C VAL A 83 -2.72 -0.84 -6.95
N GLN A 84 -1.44 -1.20 -7.00
CA GLN A 84 -0.45 -0.50 -7.82
C GLN A 84 -0.76 -0.64 -9.32
N SER A 85 -1.22 -1.80 -9.79
CA SER A 85 -1.66 -1.97 -11.17
C SER A 85 -2.80 -1.02 -11.56
N ARG A 86 -3.68 -0.65 -10.63
CA ARG A 86 -4.72 0.36 -10.85
C ARG A 86 -4.19 1.79 -10.80
N LEU A 87 -3.08 2.03 -10.10
CA LEU A 87 -2.44 3.33 -9.99
C LEU A 87 -1.49 3.64 -11.15
N ASN A 88 -1.09 2.64 -11.94
CA ASN A 88 -0.23 2.87 -13.10
C ASN A 88 -0.83 3.91 -14.06
N GLY A 89 -0.06 4.97 -14.35
CA GLY A 89 -0.49 6.09 -15.18
C GLY A 89 -1.34 7.14 -14.47
N GLU A 90 -1.42 7.10 -13.13
CA GLU A 90 -2.10 8.15 -12.38
C GLU A 90 -1.38 9.51 -12.52
N PRO A 91 -2.11 10.65 -12.45
CA PRO A 91 -1.49 11.97 -12.55
C PRO A 91 -0.44 12.26 -11.46
N LEU A 92 -0.47 11.53 -10.33
CA LEU A 92 0.50 11.71 -9.26
C LEU A 92 1.92 11.27 -9.67
N GLU A 93 2.06 10.39 -10.66
CA GLU A 93 3.36 9.94 -11.19
C GLU A 93 4.24 11.10 -11.72
N GLU A 94 3.64 12.23 -12.08
CA GLU A 94 4.39 13.44 -12.44
C GLU A 94 5.26 13.97 -11.28
N TYR A 95 4.86 13.69 -10.03
CA TYR A 95 5.47 14.24 -8.81
C TYR A 95 6.22 13.22 -7.97
N LEU A 96 6.10 11.92 -8.29
CA LEU A 96 6.76 10.85 -7.55
C LEU A 96 7.54 9.93 -8.47
N LYS A 97 8.61 9.36 -7.92
CA LYS A 97 9.41 8.35 -8.60
C LYS A 97 9.79 7.26 -7.61
N PRO A 98 9.25 6.03 -7.75
CA PRO A 98 9.78 4.89 -7.00
C PRO A 98 11.23 4.62 -7.41
N VAL A 99 12.15 4.69 -6.45
CA VAL A 99 13.59 4.50 -6.70
C VAL A 99 14.17 3.22 -6.09
N GLY A 100 13.39 2.51 -5.27
CA GLY A 100 13.82 1.27 -4.62
C GLY A 100 12.72 0.66 -3.75
N GLY A 101 13.01 -0.52 -3.20
CA GLY A 101 12.08 -1.29 -2.36
C GLY A 101 12.19 -2.78 -2.61
N GLY A 102 11.23 -3.54 -2.09
CA GLY A 102 11.14 -4.98 -2.29
C GLY A 102 9.91 -5.59 -1.63
N TYR A 103 9.63 -6.84 -1.96
CA TYR A 103 8.60 -7.63 -1.32
C TYR A 103 9.22 -8.58 -0.31
N PHE A 104 8.61 -8.66 0.87
CA PHE A 104 9.07 -9.47 1.97
C PHE A 104 7.88 -10.15 2.62
N PHE A 105 8.12 -11.33 3.18
CA PHE A 105 7.13 -12.02 4.01
C PHE A 105 7.42 -11.72 5.48
N THR A 106 6.47 -11.07 6.16
CA THR A 106 6.56 -10.87 7.61
C THR A 106 6.29 -12.20 8.28
N LEU A 107 7.30 -12.75 8.96
CA LEU A 107 7.20 -14.05 9.61
C LEU A 107 6.19 -14.03 10.77
N PRO A 108 5.60 -15.18 11.12
CA PRO A 108 4.80 -15.31 12.33
C PRO A 108 5.60 -14.89 13.58
N GLY A 109 4.89 -14.35 14.56
CA GLY A 109 5.47 -13.97 15.85
C GLY A 109 5.92 -15.19 16.68
N VAL A 110 6.79 -14.93 17.65
CA VAL A 110 7.23 -15.93 18.63
C VAL A 110 6.15 -16.16 19.68
N THR A 111 5.94 -17.41 20.10
CA THR A 111 4.87 -17.77 21.05
C THR A 111 5.37 -18.20 22.44
N GLY A 112 6.68 -18.23 22.68
CA GLY A 112 7.24 -18.61 23.98
C GLY A 112 8.74 -18.36 24.09
N GLU A 113 9.29 -18.53 25.29
CA GLU A 113 10.69 -18.21 25.60
C GLU A 113 11.72 -19.04 24.81
N GLN A 114 11.33 -20.25 24.39
CA GLN A 114 12.18 -21.15 23.61
C GLN A 114 11.92 -21.03 22.09
N ASP A 115 11.02 -20.13 21.68
CA ASP A 115 10.69 -19.88 20.28
C ASP A 115 11.55 -18.74 19.70
N PHE A 116 11.75 -18.74 18.39
CA PHE A 116 12.50 -17.69 17.70
C PHE A 116 11.91 -17.42 16.32
N ILE A 117 12.06 -16.18 15.85
CA ILE A 117 11.56 -15.77 14.53
C ILE A 117 12.18 -16.67 13.44
N GLY A 118 11.33 -17.30 12.64
CA GLY A 118 11.75 -18.21 11.57
C GLY A 118 11.89 -19.68 11.98
N ARG A 119 11.69 -20.04 13.25
CA ARG A 119 11.71 -21.44 13.69
C ARG A 119 10.76 -22.33 12.88
N SER A 120 9.51 -21.89 12.71
CA SER A 120 8.50 -22.65 11.95
C SER A 120 8.88 -22.84 10.48
N LEU A 121 9.51 -21.85 9.86
CA LEU A 121 10.03 -21.95 8.50
C LEU A 121 11.13 -23.01 8.40
N LEU A 122 12.11 -22.98 9.31
CA LEU A 122 13.20 -23.95 9.34
C LEU A 122 12.69 -25.38 9.56
N ALA A 123 11.74 -25.56 10.49
CA ALA A 123 11.12 -26.85 10.76
C ALA A 123 10.34 -27.39 9.53
N ALA A 124 9.53 -26.54 8.88
CA ALA A 124 8.79 -26.94 7.69
C ALA A 124 9.72 -27.33 6.53
N ALA A 125 10.84 -26.62 6.34
CA ALA A 125 11.80 -26.90 5.28
C ALA A 125 12.63 -28.17 5.53
N SER A 126 12.88 -28.54 6.80
CA SER A 126 13.65 -29.74 7.13
C SER A 126 12.83 -31.02 6.98
N SER A 127 11.54 -30.99 7.30
CA SER A 127 10.65 -32.14 7.14
C SER A 127 10.51 -32.61 5.69
N THR A 128 10.73 -31.73 4.70
CA THR A 128 10.65 -32.06 3.26
C THR A 128 11.84 -32.89 2.76
N LYS A 129 12.96 -32.94 3.49
CA LYS A 129 14.15 -33.71 3.08
C LYS A 129 14.10 -35.20 3.44
N THR A 130 13.12 -35.63 4.22
CA THR A 130 13.00 -37.00 4.74
C THR A 130 11.87 -37.81 4.09
N ALA A 131 11.30 -37.33 2.99
CA ALA A 131 10.31 -38.03 2.15
C ALA A 131 10.83 -38.13 0.71
#